data_AF-A0A1J5PSP3-F1
#
_entry.id   AF-A0A1J5PSP3-F1
#
_cell.length_a   1.000
_cell.length_b   1.000
_cell.length_c   1.000
_cell.angle_alpha   90.00
_cell.angle_beta   90.00
_cell.angle_gamma   90.00
#
_symmetry.space_group_name_H-M   'P 1'
#
loop_
_entity.id
_entity.type
_entity.pdbx_description
1 polymer ?
#
loop_
_entity_poly.entity_id
_entity_poly.type
_entity_poly.pdbx_seq_one_letter_code
_entity_poly.pdbx_strand_id
1 'polypeptide(L)'
;MFGAATVRPADDGCSLMLGLSRFDIVHPAALWEMFGGAAPDSRGRRDYMAALTFRTLSLDAAETALEAGNIRGVDRIGTSVLVPAAEAFGVTLEFSV
;
A
#
# COMPACT_ATOMS: atom_id res chain seq x y z
N MET A 1 -19.27 -14.95 3.17
CA MET A 1 -18.07 -15.73 3.55
C MET A 1 -17.31 -16.04 2.26
N PHE A 2 -16.00 -15.79 2.21
CA PHE A 2 -15.20 -15.99 1.00
C PHE A 2 -14.88 -17.49 0.83
N GLY A 3 -15.01 -18.02 -0.40
CA GLY A 3 -14.74 -19.43 -0.67
C GLY A 3 -13.24 -19.72 -0.72
N ALA A 4 -12.83 -20.97 -0.46
CA ALA A 4 -11.42 -21.37 -0.52
C ALA A 4 -10.75 -21.03 -1.86
N ALA A 5 -11.50 -20.97 -2.97
CA ALA A 5 -11.00 -20.59 -4.28
C ALA A 5 -10.64 -19.09 -4.43
N THR A 6 -11.09 -18.24 -3.51
CA THR A 6 -10.81 -16.79 -3.54
C THR A 6 -9.57 -16.39 -2.73
N VAL A 7 -9.10 -17.28 -1.85
CA VAL A 7 -7.89 -17.10 -1.05
C VAL A 7 -6.74 -17.81 -1.75
N ARG A 8 -5.65 -17.08 -1.99
CA ARG A 8 -4.42 -17.60 -2.59
C ARG A 8 -3.28 -17.46 -1.59
N PRO A 9 -2.62 -18.55 -1.17
CA PRO A 9 -1.40 -18.44 -0.41
C PRO A 9 -0.31 -17.76 -1.25
N ALA A 10 0.54 -16.99 -0.58
CA ALA A 10 1.74 -16.38 -1.14
C ALA A 10 2.89 -16.61 -0.17
N ASP A 11 4.13 -16.53 -0.65
CA ASP A 11 5.31 -16.79 0.19
C ASP A 11 5.36 -15.86 1.42
N ASP A 12 4.89 -14.62 1.26
CA ASP A 12 4.88 -13.60 2.32
C ASP A 12 3.51 -13.40 2.98
N GLY A 13 2.56 -14.32 2.77
CA GLY A 13 1.26 -14.30 3.44
C GLY A 13 0.12 -14.87 2.61
N CYS A 14 -0.96 -14.10 2.45
CA CYS A 14 -2.17 -14.55 1.74
C CYS A 14 -2.84 -13.40 0.99
N SER A 15 -3.36 -13.69 -0.19
CA SER A 15 -4.13 -12.75 -1.00
C SER A 15 -5.58 -13.21 -1.13
N LEU A 16 -6.50 -12.28 -1.07
CA LEU A 16 -7.93 -12.49 -1.28
C LEU A 16 -8.40 -11.60 -2.43
N MET A 17 -8.93 -12.23 -3.49
CA MET A 17 -9.51 -11.51 -4.63
C MET A 17 -10.99 -11.23 -4.42
N LEU A 18 -11.40 -9.97 -4.53
CA LEU A 18 -12.75 -9.47 -4.30
C LEU A 18 -13.23 -8.61 -5.47
N GLY A 19 -13.82 -9.25 -6.49
CA GLY A 19 -14.24 -8.54 -7.70
C GLY A 19 -13.04 -7.88 -8.40
N LEU A 20 -12.99 -6.55 -8.39
CA LEU A 20 -11.89 -5.74 -8.96
C LEU A 20 -10.83 -5.32 -7.92
N SER A 21 -11.02 -5.71 -6.65
CA SER A 21 -10.13 -5.37 -5.56
C SER A 21 -9.36 -6.59 -5.08
N ARG A 22 -8.22 -6.35 -4.43
CA ARG A 22 -7.37 -7.37 -3.82
C ARG A 22 -7.08 -6.96 -2.39
N PHE A 23 -7.10 -7.92 -1.48
CA PHE A 23 -6.70 -7.73 -0.09
C PHE A 23 -5.55 -8.68 0.23
N ASP A 24 -4.40 -8.11 0.58
CA ASP A 24 -3.20 -8.87 0.91
C ASP A 24 -2.95 -8.78 2.42
N ILE A 25 -2.78 -9.94 3.05
CA ILE A 25 -2.25 -10.06 4.42
C ILE A 25 -0.79 -10.45 4.25
N VAL A 26 0.11 -9.60 4.72
CA VAL A 26 1.55 -9.76 4.53
C VAL A 26 2.29 -9.81 5.87
N HIS A 27 3.43 -10.50 5.88
CA HIS A 27 4.33 -10.47 7.02
C HIS A 27 5.06 -9.12 7.15
N PRO A 28 5.46 -8.72 8.37
CA PRO A 28 6.17 -7.45 8.59
C PRO A 28 7.45 -7.28 7.78
N ALA A 29 8.18 -8.36 7.50
CA ALA A 29 9.40 -8.32 6.68
C ALA A 29 9.10 -7.86 5.24
N ALA A 30 8.09 -8.48 4.61
CA ALA A 30 7.65 -8.09 3.28
C ALA A 30 7.10 -6.67 3.23
N LEU A 31 6.36 -6.23 4.27
CA LEU A 31 5.92 -4.83 4.40
C LEU A 31 7.10 -3.84 4.35
N TRP A 32 8.19 -4.16 5.05
CA TRP A 32 9.39 -3.33 5.03
C TRP A 32 10.11 -3.35 3.67
N GLU A 33 10.18 -4.50 3.01
CA GLU A 33 10.76 -4.59 1.66
C GLU A 33 9.95 -3.80 0.62
N MET A 34 8.62 -3.81 0.74
CA MET A 34 7.72 -3.11 -0.18
C MET A 34 7.75 -1.59 0.01
N PHE A 35 7.71 -1.11 1.26
CA PHE A 35 7.44 0.31 1.54
C PHE A 35 8.54 1.01 2.33
N GLY A 36 9.52 0.28 2.89
CA GLY A 36 10.64 0.84 3.63
C GLY A 36 10.21 1.90 4.65
N GLY A 37 10.81 3.09 4.56
CA GLY A 37 10.49 4.22 5.44
C GLY A 37 9.07 4.79 5.30
N ALA A 38 8.34 4.45 4.24
CA ALA A 38 6.95 4.86 4.06
C ALA A 38 5.97 3.96 4.82
N ALA A 39 6.41 2.78 5.29
CA ALA A 39 5.57 1.81 6.01
C ALA A 39 5.01 2.38 7.33
N PRO A 40 3.81 1.98 7.77
CA PRO A 40 3.25 2.46 9.01
C PRO A 40 3.86 1.80 10.25
N ASP A 41 3.89 2.56 11.33
CA ASP A 41 4.15 2.06 12.67
C ASP A 41 2.94 1.26 13.19
N SER A 42 3.17 -0.02 13.51
CA SER A 42 2.14 -0.90 14.08
C SER A 42 1.63 -0.40 15.43
N ARG A 43 2.44 0.37 16.17
CA ARG A 43 2.18 0.81 17.56
C ARG A 43 1.83 -0.36 18.48
N GLY A 44 2.50 -1.50 18.26
CA GLY A 44 2.28 -2.73 19.02
C GLY A 44 1.01 -3.52 18.65
N ARG A 45 0.25 -3.07 17.64
CA ARG A 45 -0.87 -3.85 17.09
C ARG A 45 -0.33 -5.06 16.34
N ARG A 46 -0.99 -6.21 16.55
CA ARG A 46 -0.66 -7.46 15.84
C ARG A 46 -1.05 -7.37 14.36
N ASP A 47 -2.21 -6.77 14.10
CA ASP A 47 -2.78 -6.64 12.78
C ASP A 47 -3.18 -5.17 12.56
N TYR A 48 -2.88 -4.62 11.40
CA TYR A 48 -3.18 -3.23 11.03
C TYR A 48 -3.21 -3.07 9.51
N MET A 49 -3.86 -2.00 9.04
CA MET A 49 -3.84 -1.65 7.63
C MET A 49 -2.46 -1.09 7.27
N ALA A 50 -1.76 -1.81 6.40
CA ALA A 50 -0.39 -1.47 6.01
C ALA A 50 -0.37 -0.43 4.88
N ALA A 51 -1.06 -0.69 3.79
CA ALA A 51 -1.11 0.18 2.64
C ALA A 51 -2.46 0.14 1.94
N LEU A 52 -2.75 1.19 1.17
CA LEU A 52 -3.83 1.23 0.20
C LEU A 52 -3.27 1.62 -1.16
N THR A 53 -3.38 0.69 -2.12
CA THR A 53 -2.87 0.88 -3.48
C THR A 53 -4.00 1.28 -4.43
N PHE A 54 -3.79 2.36 -5.17
CA PHE A 54 -4.63 2.83 -6.25
C PHE A 54 -3.95 2.60 -7.59
N ARG A 55 -4.67 1.98 -8.53
CA ARG A 55 -4.24 1.95 -9.93
C ARG A 55 -4.60 3.28 -10.56
N THR A 56 -3.60 3.96 -11.13
CA THR A 56 -3.78 5.23 -11.84
C THR A 56 -3.36 5.09 -13.30
N LEU A 57 -3.89 5.97 -14.15
CA LEU A 57 -3.49 6.07 -15.56
C LEU A 57 -2.22 6.91 -15.74
N SER A 58 -1.88 7.74 -14.76
CA SER A 58 -0.72 8.63 -14.81
C SER A 58 -0.17 8.86 -13.40
N LEU A 59 1.10 8.49 -13.21
CA LEU A 59 1.83 8.79 -11.98
C LEU A 59 2.21 10.27 -11.91
N ASP A 60 2.51 10.91 -13.04
CA ASP A 60 2.88 12.34 -13.07
C ASP A 60 1.71 13.22 -12.58
N ALA A 61 0.49 12.89 -13.00
CA ALA A 61 -0.71 13.57 -12.52
C ALA A 61 -0.95 13.33 -11.03
N ALA A 62 -0.67 12.12 -10.52
CA ALA A 62 -0.78 11.81 -9.10
C ALA A 62 0.24 12.62 -8.27
N GLU A 63 1.50 12.69 -8.69
CA GLU A 63 2.52 13.52 -8.03
C GLU A 63 2.15 14.99 -8.03
N THR A 64 1.74 15.53 -9.19
CA THR A 64 1.33 16.93 -9.31
C THR A 64 0.20 17.26 -8.32
N ALA A 65 -0.78 16.35 -8.17
CA ALA A 65 -1.87 16.53 -7.22
C ALA A 65 -1.40 16.46 -5.76
N LEU A 66 -0.48 15.53 -5.43
CA LEU A 66 0.10 15.41 -4.10
C LEU A 66 0.95 16.64 -3.73
N GLU A 67 1.74 17.15 -4.67
CA GLU A 67 2.51 18.38 -4.53
C GLU A 67 1.60 19.59 -4.30
N ALA A 68 0.54 19.74 -5.10
CA ALA A 68 -0.46 20.80 -4.92
C ALA A 68 -1.19 20.69 -3.56
N GLY A 69 -1.34 19.47 -3.04
CA GLY A 69 -1.84 19.19 -1.70
C GLY A 69 -0.85 19.47 -0.57
N ASN A 70 0.39 19.86 -0.89
CA ASN A 70 1.51 20.03 0.05
C ASN A 70 1.82 18.77 0.87
N ILE A 71 1.62 17.59 0.27
CA ILE A 71 1.94 16.31 0.91
C ILE A 71 3.45 16.12 0.89
N ARG A 72 4.04 15.82 2.05
CA ARG A 72 5.51 15.75 2.21
C ARG A 72 6.03 14.32 2.12
N GLY A 73 7.30 14.18 1.75
CA GLY A 73 7.99 12.89 1.75
C GLY A 73 7.41 11.89 0.75
N VAL A 74 6.75 12.39 -0.31
CA VAL A 74 6.28 11.57 -1.42
C VAL A 74 7.49 11.08 -2.21
N ASP A 75 7.58 9.76 -2.39
CA ASP A 75 8.70 9.13 -3.09
C ASP A 75 8.22 8.38 -4.32
N ARG A 76 8.87 8.63 -5.47
CA ARG A 76 8.67 7.86 -6.68
C ARG A 76 9.68 6.72 -6.76
N ILE A 77 9.18 5.49 -6.84
CA ILE A 77 10.00 4.28 -6.91
C ILE A 77 9.49 3.44 -8.08
N GLY A 78 10.27 3.43 -9.17
CA GLY A 78 9.94 2.66 -10.38
C GLY A 78 8.57 3.04 -10.95
N THR A 79 7.61 2.13 -10.88
CA THR A 79 6.23 2.29 -11.40
C THR A 79 5.22 2.66 -10.33
N SER A 80 5.69 3.16 -9.19
CA SER A 80 4.85 3.55 -8.06
C SER A 80 5.24 4.91 -7.48
N VAL A 81 4.25 5.60 -6.92
CA VAL A 81 4.40 6.80 -6.10
C VAL A 81 3.86 6.49 -4.71
N LEU A 82 4.71 6.66 -3.69
CA LEU A 82 4.42 6.35 -2.30
C LEU A 82 4.17 7.61 -1.50
N VAL A 83 3.09 7.63 -0.74
CA VAL A 83 2.82 8.62 0.31
C VAL A 83 3.10 7.98 1.66
N PRO A 84 3.97 8.58 2.49
CA PRO A 84 4.35 7.98 3.76
C PRO A 84 3.15 7.96 4.71
N ALA A 85 3.06 6.90 5.52
CA ALA A 85 1.96 6.72 6.46
C ALA A 85 1.76 7.91 7.42
N ALA A 86 2.81 8.66 7.73
CA ALA A 86 2.76 9.86 8.56
C ALA A 86 1.86 10.98 7.98
N GLU A 87 1.73 11.05 6.65
CA GLU A 87 0.90 12.02 5.95
C GLU A 87 -0.49 11.45 5.60
N ALA A 88 -0.74 10.17 5.91
CA ALA A 88 -1.93 9.43 5.51
C ALA A 88 -2.53 8.60 6.66
N PHE A 89 -2.72 9.24 7.83
CA PHE A 89 -3.41 8.67 9.00
C PHE A 89 -2.86 7.32 9.50
N GLY A 90 -1.58 7.05 9.28
CA GLY A 90 -0.94 5.80 9.70
C GLY A 90 -1.16 4.64 8.74
N VAL A 91 -1.39 4.91 7.44
CA VAL A 91 -1.45 3.93 6.35
C VAL A 91 -0.67 4.48 5.16
N THR A 92 0.19 3.69 4.52
CA THR A 92 0.88 4.11 3.28
C THR A 92 -0.12 4.20 2.13
N LEU A 93 -0.09 5.26 1.33
CA LEU A 93 -0.81 5.27 0.05
C LEU A 93 0.17 4.98 -1.07
N GLU A 94 -0.21 4.09 -1.98
CA GLU A 94 0.56 3.80 -3.18
C GLU A 94 -0.31 4.12 -4.41
N PHE A 95 0.25 4.84 -5.37
CA PHE A 95 -0.31 4.97 -6.70
C PHE A 95 0.58 4.19 -7.67
N SER A 96 0.02 3.23 -8.41
CA SER A 96 0.76 2.39 -9.37
C SER A 96 0.07 2.32 -10.73
N VAL A 97 0.84 1.99 -11.78
CA VAL A 97 0.35 1.79 -13.16
C VAL A 97 0.28 0.33 -13.57
#